data_AF-A0A7C6WGN7-F1
#
_entry.id   AF-A0A7C6WGN7-F1
#
_cell.length_a   1.000
_cell.length_b   1.000
_cell.length_c   1.000
_cell.angle_alpha   90.00
_cell.angle_beta   90.00
_cell.angle_gamma   90.00
#
_symmetry.space_group_name_H-M   'P 1'
#
loop_
_entity.id
_entity.type
_entity.pdbx_description
1 polymer ?
#
loop_
_entity_poly.entity_id
_entity_poly.type
_entity_poly.pdbx_seq_one_letter_code
_entity_poly.pdbx_strand_id
1 'polypeptide(L)'
;MKKLINKINNLSRIITNFDNKFQITKNSASLSFYILLSLVSVFLIVFQIMQTSNLFASFFLANIIDIFEENFYKDLSSVLPSFSLSGFSVLLILNTFYSASKTINGYNRIADYIYFEVKNRVGWKNRLSAFLMFLMLLIVFLFELSILLFGNYLFLQVLKLNYYLVKVIQFVLEFTIIYFTINLLFIYAPPRRMNLKKTYKGSLFSTISIYLLLTLFITIINLVNKFSVGISILTFISYSLIVLFLINCILIIGLIINYYGEVNLFKLLKKKKLTFKKV
;
A
#
# COMPACT_ATOMS: atom_id res chain seq x y z
N MET A 1 -37.42 -14.87 8.49
CA MET A 1 -36.63 -14.87 7.22
C MET A 1 -36.88 -13.67 6.31
N LYS A 2 -38.11 -13.35 5.86
CA LYS A 2 -38.39 -12.21 4.93
C LYS A 2 -37.83 -10.85 5.37
N LYS A 3 -37.92 -10.48 6.66
CA LYS A 3 -37.33 -9.23 7.19
C LYS A 3 -35.80 -9.19 7.09
N LEU A 4 -35.13 -10.33 7.31
CA LEU A 4 -33.67 -10.47 7.21
C LEU A 4 -33.22 -10.37 5.76
N ILE A 5 -33.92 -11.04 4.84
CA ILE A 5 -33.66 -10.97 3.40
C ILE A 5 -33.84 -9.53 2.87
N ASN A 6 -34.92 -8.83 3.29
CA ASN A 6 -35.13 -7.44 2.90
C ASN A 6 -34.05 -6.52 3.46
N LYS A 7 -33.55 -6.76 4.69
CA LYS A 7 -32.46 -5.99 5.28
C LYS A 7 -31.14 -6.19 4.52
N ILE A 8 -30.85 -7.43 4.12
CA ILE A 8 -29.67 -7.77 3.29
C ILE A 8 -29.78 -7.11 1.91
N ASN A 9 -30.94 -7.18 1.26
CA ASN A 9 -31.17 -6.56 -0.05
C ASN A 9 -31.08 -5.03 -0.01
N ASN A 10 -31.53 -4.40 1.08
CA ASN A 10 -31.36 -2.97 1.27
C ASN A 10 -29.88 -2.61 1.48
N LEU A 11 -29.15 -3.39 2.29
CA LEU A 11 -27.73 -3.18 2.50
C LEU A 11 -26.93 -3.33 1.21
N SER A 12 -27.19 -4.37 0.43
CA SER A 12 -26.51 -4.62 -0.85
C SER A 12 -26.77 -3.47 -1.82
N ARG A 13 -28.02 -2.98 -1.93
CA ARG A 13 -28.36 -1.80 -2.74
C ARG A 13 -27.62 -0.54 -2.30
N ILE A 14 -27.47 -0.32 -0.99
CA ILE A 14 -26.73 0.84 -0.48
C ILE A 14 -25.26 0.74 -0.87
N ILE A 15 -24.65 -0.45 -0.72
CA ILE A 15 -23.24 -0.70 -1.07
C ILE A 15 -23.03 -0.52 -2.57
N THR A 16 -23.88 -1.12 -3.41
CA THR A 16 -23.76 -0.99 -4.87
C THR A 16 -23.97 0.43 -5.34
N ASN A 17 -24.93 1.17 -4.77
CA ASN A 17 -25.13 2.58 -5.09
C ASN A 17 -23.93 3.43 -4.68
N PHE A 18 -23.33 3.15 -3.53
CA PHE A 18 -22.12 3.83 -3.06
C PHE A 18 -20.92 3.54 -3.96
N ASP A 19 -20.73 2.27 -4.33
CA ASP A 19 -19.69 1.84 -5.26
C ASP A 19 -19.87 2.48 -6.64
N ASN A 20 -21.08 2.43 -7.21
CA ASN A 20 -21.38 3.02 -8.52
C ASN A 20 -21.15 4.54 -8.53
N LYS A 21 -21.47 5.23 -7.42
CA LYS A 21 -21.28 6.68 -7.31
C LYS A 21 -19.80 7.07 -7.36
N PHE A 22 -18.91 6.34 -6.69
CA PHE A 22 -17.49 6.67 -6.62
C PHE A 22 -16.59 5.78 -7.50
N GLN A 23 -17.20 4.83 -8.20
CA GLN A 23 -16.56 3.80 -9.02
C GLN A 23 -15.43 3.08 -8.26
N ILE A 24 -15.66 2.72 -6.99
CA ILE A 24 -14.61 2.26 -6.06
C ILE A 24 -13.97 0.98 -6.59
N THR A 25 -14.77 -0.04 -6.88
CA THR A 25 -14.30 -1.34 -7.38
C THR A 25 -13.54 -1.20 -8.70
N LYS A 26 -14.10 -0.49 -9.67
CA LYS A 26 -13.47 -0.25 -10.98
C LYS A 26 -12.13 0.46 -10.85
N ASN A 27 -12.07 1.52 -10.04
CA ASN A 27 -10.84 2.27 -9.81
C ASN A 27 -9.80 1.45 -9.06
N SER A 28 -10.21 0.71 -8.03
CA SER A 28 -9.32 -0.19 -7.27
C SER A 28 -8.72 -1.29 -8.14
N ALA A 29 -9.50 -1.89 -9.04
CA ALA A 29 -9.01 -2.89 -9.97
C ALA A 29 -7.95 -2.30 -10.92
N SER A 30 -8.22 -1.12 -11.48
CA SER A 30 -7.27 -0.41 -12.35
C SER A 30 -5.98 -0.03 -11.62
N LEU A 31 -6.08 0.49 -10.39
CA LEU A 31 -4.91 0.80 -9.56
C LEU A 31 -4.10 -0.45 -9.25
N SER A 32 -4.75 -1.55 -8.84
CA SER A 32 -4.10 -2.81 -8.52
C SER A 32 -3.31 -3.37 -9.71
N PHE A 33 -3.88 -3.28 -10.92
CA PHE A 33 -3.19 -3.67 -12.15
C PHE A 33 -1.90 -2.87 -12.38
N TYR A 34 -1.95 -1.54 -12.28
CA TYR A 34 -0.77 -0.71 -12.48
C TYR A 34 0.27 -0.86 -11.36
N ILE A 35 -0.17 -1.06 -10.11
CA ILE A 35 0.73 -1.38 -8.98
C ILE A 35 1.45 -2.69 -9.26
N LEU A 36 0.73 -3.76 -9.60
CA LEU A 36 1.33 -5.05 -9.91
C LEU A 36 2.34 -4.95 -11.05
N LEU A 37 1.97 -4.28 -12.14
CA LEU A 37 2.83 -4.10 -13.30
C LEU A 37 4.14 -3.36 -12.94
N SER A 38 4.04 -2.36 -12.06
CA SER A 38 5.21 -1.65 -11.53
C SER A 38 6.04 -2.51 -10.57
N LEU A 39 5.42 -3.27 -9.66
CA LEU A 39 6.12 -4.12 -8.69
C LEU A 39 6.92 -5.22 -9.37
N VAL A 40 6.31 -5.93 -10.33
CA VAL A 40 7.00 -6.98 -11.11
C VAL A 40 8.22 -6.39 -11.81
N SER A 41 8.06 -5.22 -12.44
CA SER A 41 9.17 -4.56 -13.14
C SER A 41 10.28 -4.11 -12.18
N VAL A 42 9.93 -3.57 -11.01
CA VAL A 42 10.90 -3.19 -9.96
C VAL A 42 11.66 -4.41 -9.48
N PHE A 43 10.99 -5.52 -9.16
CA PHE A 43 11.67 -6.73 -8.68
C PHE A 43 12.64 -7.29 -9.72
N LEU A 44 12.24 -7.32 -11.00
CA LEU A 44 13.13 -7.76 -12.08
C LEU A 44 14.36 -6.86 -12.22
N ILE A 45 14.19 -5.54 -12.15
CA ILE A 45 15.32 -4.59 -12.19
C ILE A 45 16.23 -4.79 -10.97
N VAL A 46 15.66 -4.97 -9.78
CA VAL A 46 16.44 -5.21 -8.55
C VAL A 46 17.27 -6.48 -8.70
N PHE A 47 16.69 -7.59 -9.17
CA PHE A 47 17.44 -8.83 -9.41
C PHE A 47 18.55 -8.65 -10.45
N GLN A 48 18.29 -7.91 -11.54
CA GLN A 48 19.30 -7.62 -12.55
C GLN A 48 20.47 -6.79 -12.01
N ILE A 49 20.17 -5.78 -11.20
CA ILE A 49 21.19 -4.96 -10.53
C ILE A 49 21.99 -5.83 -9.56
N MET A 50 21.31 -6.63 -8.73
CA MET A 50 21.95 -7.51 -7.74
C MET A 50 22.93 -8.48 -8.41
N GLN A 51 22.55 -9.09 -9.54
CA GLN A 51 23.39 -10.02 -10.29
C GLN A 51 24.62 -9.33 -10.91
N THR A 52 24.46 -8.09 -11.37
CA THR A 52 25.56 -7.36 -12.04
C THR A 52 26.54 -6.77 -11.03
N SER A 53 26.08 -6.45 -9.82
CA SER A 53 26.95 -6.03 -8.72
C SER A 53 27.52 -7.25 -7.99
N ASN A 54 28.76 -7.65 -8.31
CA ASN A 54 29.53 -8.62 -7.51
C ASN A 54 29.61 -8.27 -6.01
N LEU A 55 29.27 -7.03 -5.63
CA LEU A 55 29.20 -6.52 -4.26
C LEU A 55 28.12 -7.19 -3.39
N PHE A 56 27.00 -7.64 -3.97
CA PHE A 56 25.96 -8.33 -3.19
C PHE A 56 26.26 -9.81 -2.99
N ALA A 57 26.91 -10.49 -3.95
CA ALA A 57 27.33 -11.88 -3.76
C ALA A 57 28.19 -12.02 -2.49
N SER A 58 29.18 -11.15 -2.27
CA SER A 58 30.00 -11.25 -1.04
C SER A 58 29.26 -10.90 0.26
N PHE A 59 28.34 -9.93 0.26
CA PHE A 59 27.67 -9.45 1.49
C PHE A 59 26.36 -10.19 1.83
N PHE A 60 25.56 -10.59 0.84
CA PHE A 60 24.35 -11.39 1.03
C PHE A 60 24.67 -12.88 1.26
N LEU A 61 25.66 -13.45 0.55
CA LEU A 61 25.99 -14.88 0.71
C LEU A 61 26.59 -15.18 2.08
N ALA A 62 27.35 -14.27 2.68
CA ALA A 62 27.98 -14.54 3.97
C ALA A 62 27.02 -14.45 5.17
N ASN A 63 25.98 -13.60 5.10
CA ASN A 63 25.21 -13.19 6.28
C ASN A 63 23.70 -13.53 6.23
N ILE A 64 23.15 -13.88 5.06
CA ILE A 64 21.71 -14.17 4.89
C ILE A 64 21.44 -15.67 4.71
N ILE A 65 22.47 -16.46 4.40
CA ILE A 65 22.36 -17.93 4.30
C ILE A 65 21.96 -18.55 5.65
N ASP A 66 22.31 -17.95 6.78
CA ASP A 66 21.87 -18.43 8.11
C ASP A 66 20.38 -18.17 8.41
N ILE A 67 19.71 -17.31 7.62
CA ILE A 67 18.31 -16.89 7.85
C ILE A 67 17.33 -17.61 6.92
N PHE A 68 17.78 -18.06 5.75
CA PHE A 68 16.96 -18.80 4.77
C PHE A 68 17.37 -20.27 4.74
N GLU A 69 16.43 -21.19 4.52
CA GLU A 69 16.75 -22.62 4.33
C GLU A 69 17.81 -22.83 3.23
N GLU A 70 18.74 -23.77 3.44
CA GLU A 70 19.84 -24.10 2.50
C GLU A 70 19.39 -24.29 1.04
N ASN A 71 18.14 -24.72 0.83
CA ASN A 71 17.57 -24.97 -0.50
C ASN A 71 17.15 -23.69 -1.23
N PHE A 72 16.78 -22.63 -0.52
CA PHE A 72 16.37 -21.36 -1.14
C PHE A 72 17.51 -20.76 -1.96
N TYR A 73 18.75 -20.85 -1.47
CA TYR A 73 19.92 -20.39 -2.19
C TYR A 73 20.18 -21.20 -3.47
N LYS A 74 20.11 -22.53 -3.41
CA LYS A 74 20.29 -23.39 -4.59
C LYS A 74 19.26 -23.08 -5.67
N ASP A 75 17.99 -22.95 -5.29
CA ASP A 75 16.91 -22.63 -6.22
C ASP A 75 17.10 -21.23 -6.81
N LEU A 76 17.39 -20.23 -5.98
CA LEU A 76 17.63 -18.86 -6.44
C LEU A 76 18.85 -18.79 -7.37
N SER A 77 19.98 -19.39 -6.98
CA SER A 77 21.24 -19.41 -7.75
C SER A 77 21.13 -20.13 -9.10
N SER A 78 20.18 -21.07 -9.24
CA SER A 78 19.91 -21.74 -10.51
C SER A 78 19.16 -20.84 -11.52
N VAL A 79 18.36 -19.89 -11.02
CA VAL A 79 17.55 -18.98 -11.86
C VAL A 79 18.26 -17.65 -12.10
N LEU A 80 19.07 -17.18 -11.14
CA LEU A 80 19.79 -15.90 -11.16
C LEU A 80 20.68 -15.63 -12.41
N PRO A 81 21.39 -16.60 -13.02
CA PRO A 81 22.25 -16.34 -14.19
C PRO A 81 21.48 -15.82 -15.41
N SER A 82 20.16 -15.99 -15.43
CA SER A 82 19.29 -15.54 -16.53
C SER A 82 18.88 -14.06 -16.46
N PHE A 83 19.17 -13.37 -15.35
CA PHE A 83 18.76 -11.98 -15.12
C PHE A 83 19.94 -11.01 -15.15
N SER A 84 20.63 -10.89 -16.28
CA SER A 84 21.62 -9.83 -16.48
C SER A 84 20.98 -8.53 -16.98
N LEU A 85 21.64 -7.39 -16.70
CA LEU A 85 21.30 -6.12 -17.34
C LEU A 85 21.42 -6.27 -18.87
N SER A 86 20.33 -6.03 -19.58
CA SER A 86 20.23 -6.21 -21.03
C SER A 86 19.39 -5.10 -21.66
N GLY A 87 19.26 -5.09 -23.00
CA GLY A 87 18.35 -4.15 -23.67
C GLY A 87 16.90 -4.23 -23.15
N PHE A 88 16.49 -5.40 -22.64
CA PHE A 88 15.19 -5.59 -21.99
C PHE A 88 15.03 -4.78 -20.70
N SER A 89 16.12 -4.46 -20.00
CA SER A 89 16.11 -3.63 -18.78
C SER A 89 15.60 -2.22 -19.06
N VAL A 90 15.87 -1.66 -20.24
CA VAL A 90 15.35 -0.35 -20.65
C VAL A 90 13.82 -0.39 -20.74
N LEU A 91 13.27 -1.48 -21.29
CA LEU A 91 11.82 -1.68 -21.36
C LEU A 91 11.20 -1.81 -19.96
N LEU A 92 11.87 -2.52 -19.05
CA LEU A 92 11.43 -2.62 -17.65
C LEU A 92 11.43 -1.27 -16.93
N ILE A 93 12.46 -0.45 -17.15
CA ILE A 93 12.54 0.90 -16.57
C ILE A 93 11.41 1.79 -17.10
N LEU A 94 11.17 1.78 -18.41
CA LEU A 94 10.08 2.52 -19.04
C LEU A 94 8.72 2.04 -18.55
N ASN A 95 8.52 0.72 -18.42
CA ASN A 95 7.29 0.14 -17.91
C ASN A 95 7.07 0.50 -16.43
N THR A 96 8.13 0.47 -15.61
CA THR A 96 8.09 0.90 -14.21
C THR A 96 7.69 2.36 -14.12
N PHE A 97 8.35 3.24 -14.86
CA PHE A 97 8.04 4.67 -14.90
C PHE A 97 6.60 4.93 -15.30
N TYR A 98 6.13 4.28 -16.37
CA TYR A 98 4.76 4.41 -16.86
C TYR A 98 3.73 3.94 -15.83
N SER A 99 3.91 2.73 -15.29
CA SER A 99 2.95 2.06 -14.41
C SER A 99 2.89 2.70 -13.03
N ALA A 100 4.04 3.05 -12.46
CA ALA A 100 4.14 3.79 -11.21
C ALA A 100 3.48 5.18 -11.32
N SER A 101 3.79 5.92 -12.39
CA SER A 101 3.17 7.23 -12.64
C SER A 101 1.66 7.12 -12.85
N LYS A 102 1.18 6.07 -13.53
CA LYS A 102 -0.25 5.79 -13.73
C LYS A 102 -0.96 5.50 -12.42
N THR A 103 -0.35 4.76 -11.50
CA THR A 103 -0.90 4.47 -10.17
C THR A 103 -1.20 5.77 -9.42
N ILE A 104 -0.19 6.62 -9.23
CA ILE A 104 -0.34 7.86 -8.47
C ILE A 104 -1.26 8.86 -9.19
N ASN A 105 -1.19 8.93 -10.52
CA ASN A 105 -2.14 9.76 -11.29
C ASN A 105 -3.57 9.22 -11.23
N GLY A 106 -3.75 7.91 -11.05
CA GLY A 106 -5.05 7.30 -10.76
C GLY A 106 -5.61 7.82 -9.45
N TYR A 107 -4.82 7.74 -8.36
CA TYR A 107 -5.19 8.33 -7.06
C TYR A 107 -5.53 9.81 -7.14
N ASN A 108 -4.71 10.59 -7.86
CA ASN A 108 -4.95 12.01 -8.11
C ASN A 108 -6.33 12.26 -8.76
N ARG A 109 -6.67 11.51 -9.82
CA ARG A 109 -7.95 11.64 -10.52
C ARG A 109 -9.15 11.20 -9.68
N ILE A 110 -8.98 10.12 -8.91
CA ILE A 110 -10.00 9.65 -7.97
C ILE A 110 -10.26 10.72 -6.91
N ALA A 111 -9.20 11.32 -6.37
CA ALA A 111 -9.34 12.42 -5.42
C ALA A 111 -9.99 13.66 -6.06
N ASP A 112 -9.62 14.03 -7.28
CA ASP A 112 -10.27 15.14 -8.01
C ASP A 112 -11.79 14.90 -8.16
N TYR A 113 -12.17 13.66 -8.49
CA TYR A 113 -13.58 13.26 -8.58
C TYR A 113 -14.31 13.32 -7.24
N ILE A 114 -13.69 12.81 -6.16
CA ILE A 114 -14.27 12.82 -4.80
C ILE A 114 -14.44 14.25 -4.27
N TYR A 115 -13.48 15.13 -4.54
CA TYR A 115 -13.46 16.51 -4.03
C TYR A 115 -14.25 17.49 -4.92
N PHE A 116 -14.80 17.01 -6.05
CA PHE A 116 -15.49 17.81 -7.06
C PHE A 116 -14.65 18.99 -7.58
N GLU A 117 -13.34 18.82 -7.63
CA GLU A 117 -12.38 19.84 -8.06
C GLU A 117 -11.31 19.21 -8.94
N VAL A 118 -11.03 19.83 -10.08
CA VAL A 118 -10.02 19.32 -11.02
C VAL A 118 -8.77 20.18 -10.93
N LYS A 119 -7.66 19.60 -10.48
CA LYS A 119 -6.35 20.25 -10.53
C LYS A 119 -5.72 20.02 -11.90
N ASN A 120 -5.31 21.09 -12.57
CA ASN A 120 -4.61 20.98 -13.84
C ASN A 120 -3.23 20.32 -13.63
N ARG A 121 -3.15 19.01 -13.93
CA ARG A 121 -1.96 18.16 -13.80
C ARG A 121 -1.52 17.62 -15.17
N VAL A 122 -1.15 18.51 -16.09
CA VAL A 122 -0.73 18.15 -17.46
C VAL A 122 0.79 18.18 -17.62
N GLY A 123 1.34 17.37 -18.53
CA GLY A 123 2.73 17.40 -18.95
C GLY A 123 3.69 16.48 -18.18
N TRP A 124 4.95 16.48 -18.61
CA TRP A 124 6.00 15.57 -18.12
C TRP A 124 6.34 15.77 -16.64
N LYS A 125 6.34 17.01 -16.15
CA LYS A 125 6.62 17.33 -14.74
C LYS A 125 5.67 16.63 -13.78
N ASN A 126 4.38 16.54 -14.13
CA ASN A 126 3.38 15.85 -13.31
C ASN A 126 3.58 14.33 -13.34
N ARG A 127 3.99 13.77 -14.48
CA ARG A 127 4.34 12.34 -14.55
C ARG A 127 5.55 12.01 -13.69
N LEU A 128 6.58 12.85 -13.71
CA LEU A 128 7.77 12.70 -12.89
C LEU A 128 7.45 12.84 -11.39
N SER A 129 6.66 13.84 -11.00
CA SER A 129 6.19 13.99 -9.61
C SER A 129 5.40 12.77 -9.13
N ALA A 130 4.51 12.24 -9.95
CA ALA A 130 3.75 11.03 -9.66
C ALA A 130 4.67 9.79 -9.52
N PHE A 131 5.68 9.67 -10.37
CA PHE A 131 6.69 8.62 -10.28
C PHE A 131 7.53 8.71 -9.00
N LEU A 132 8.02 9.90 -8.65
CA LEU A 132 8.79 10.13 -7.43
C LEU A 132 7.96 9.84 -6.17
N MET A 133 6.67 10.23 -6.17
CA MET A 133 5.75 9.88 -5.10
C MET A 133 5.58 8.36 -4.95
N PHE A 134 5.45 7.64 -6.07
CA PHE A 134 5.39 6.18 -6.03
C PHE A 134 6.67 5.56 -5.47
N LEU A 135 7.84 6.00 -5.95
CA LEU A 135 9.13 5.54 -5.44
C LEU A 135 9.28 5.81 -3.93
N MET A 136 8.87 7.00 -3.48
CA MET A 136 8.89 7.33 -2.05
C MET A 136 8.03 6.36 -1.25
N LEU A 137 6.78 6.10 -1.68
CA LEU A 137 5.92 5.12 -1.02
C LEU A 137 6.52 3.70 -1.04
N LEU A 138 7.13 3.31 -2.16
CA LEU A 138 7.79 2.01 -2.31
C LEU A 138 8.99 1.87 -1.37
N ILE A 139 9.81 2.91 -1.22
CA ILE A 139 10.94 2.91 -0.27
C ILE A 139 10.43 2.78 1.16
N VAL A 140 9.37 3.50 1.54
CA VAL A 140 8.81 3.35 2.89
C VAL A 140 8.24 1.96 3.11
N PHE A 141 7.59 1.36 2.10
CA PHE A 141 7.11 -0.02 2.17
C PHE A 141 8.26 -1.03 2.30
N LEU A 142 9.35 -0.88 1.53
CA LEU A 142 10.54 -1.73 1.66
C LEU A 142 11.21 -1.57 3.04
N PHE A 143 11.26 -0.34 3.56
CA PHE A 143 11.74 -0.07 4.91
C PHE A 143 10.87 -0.76 5.97
N GLU A 144 9.55 -0.70 5.82
CA GLU A 144 8.61 -1.41 6.69
C GLU A 144 8.83 -2.93 6.66
N LEU A 145 8.94 -3.52 5.46
CA LEU A 145 9.28 -4.93 5.31
C LEU A 145 10.60 -5.28 5.98
N SER A 146 11.62 -4.43 5.86
CA SER A 146 12.91 -4.65 6.51
C SER A 146 12.80 -4.65 8.04
N ILE A 147 12.02 -3.74 8.63
CA ILE A 147 11.74 -3.73 10.08
C ILE A 147 10.99 -5.00 10.49
N LEU A 148 10.03 -5.45 9.69
CA LEU A 148 9.24 -6.63 10.01
C LEU A 148 10.11 -7.91 10.00
N LEU A 149 11.05 -8.02 9.05
CA LEU A 149 11.97 -9.14 8.92
C LEU A 149 13.10 -9.11 9.96
N PHE A 150 13.78 -7.97 10.11
CA PHE A 150 14.98 -7.84 10.96
C PHE A 150 14.67 -7.32 12.37
N GLY A 151 13.46 -6.81 12.63
CA GLY A 151 13.11 -6.16 13.89
C GLY A 151 13.23 -7.08 15.08
N ASN A 152 12.74 -8.32 15.00
CA ASN A 152 12.88 -9.29 16.09
C ASN A 152 14.37 -9.56 16.42
N TYR A 153 15.22 -9.70 15.38
CA TYR A 153 16.66 -9.90 15.56
C TYR A 153 17.31 -8.68 16.24
N LEU A 154 17.07 -7.47 15.71
CA LEU A 154 17.65 -6.23 16.23
C LEU A 154 17.23 -5.97 17.69
N PHE A 155 15.95 -6.12 18.00
CA PHE A 155 15.44 -5.77 19.33
C PHE A 155 15.78 -6.82 20.40
N LEU A 156 15.79 -8.11 20.06
CA LEU A 156 16.04 -9.19 21.02
C LEU A 156 17.54 -9.49 21.17
N GLN A 157 18.28 -9.59 20.07
CA GLN A 157 19.67 -10.05 20.11
C GLN A 157 20.66 -8.91 20.30
N VAL A 158 20.42 -7.76 19.66
CA VAL A 158 21.33 -6.59 19.75
C VAL A 158 21.00 -5.72 20.96
N LEU A 159 19.72 -5.33 21.10
CA LEU A 159 19.29 -4.41 22.16
C LEU A 159 18.91 -5.10 23.48
N LYS A 160 18.85 -6.45 23.50
CA LYS A 160 18.52 -7.27 24.67
C LYS A 160 17.25 -6.82 25.41
N LEU A 161 16.28 -6.32 24.67
CA LEU A 161 15.02 -5.84 25.24
C LEU A 161 14.11 -7.02 25.60
N ASN A 162 13.25 -6.82 26.60
CA ASN A 162 12.23 -7.81 26.95
C ASN A 162 11.31 -8.07 25.76
N TYR A 163 11.07 -9.34 25.44
CA TYR A 163 10.23 -9.80 24.34
C TYR A 163 8.87 -9.09 24.25
N TYR A 164 8.19 -8.90 25.37
CA TYR A 164 6.90 -8.20 25.38
C TYR A 164 7.02 -6.73 24.98
N LEU A 165 8.07 -6.05 25.46
CA LEU A 165 8.36 -4.66 25.07
C LEU A 165 8.70 -4.57 23.58
N VAL A 166 9.48 -5.52 23.06
CA VAL A 166 9.80 -5.61 21.63
C VAL A 166 8.55 -5.70 20.78
N LYS A 167 7.61 -6.59 21.14
CA LYS A 167 6.35 -6.75 20.39
C LYS A 167 5.49 -5.49 20.42
N VAL A 168 5.42 -4.79 21.55
CA VAL A 168 4.69 -3.53 21.66
C VAL A 168 5.35 -2.44 20.80
N ILE A 169 6.67 -2.31 20.86
CA ILE A 169 7.43 -1.33 20.06
C ILE A 169 7.23 -1.61 18.57
N GLN A 170 7.38 -2.87 18.16
CA GLN A 170 7.18 -3.30 16.78
C GLN A 170 5.77 -2.95 16.28
N PHE A 171 4.74 -3.29 17.07
CA PHE A 171 3.35 -2.97 16.73
C PHE A 171 3.13 -1.46 16.56
N VAL A 172 3.63 -0.64 17.49
CA VAL A 172 3.50 0.83 17.42
C VAL A 172 4.24 1.38 16.22
N LEU A 173 5.45 0.88 15.92
CA LEU A 173 6.24 1.28 14.75
C LEU A 173 5.54 0.93 13.44
N GLU A 174 5.07 -0.32 13.28
CA GLU A 174 4.33 -0.75 12.09
C GLU A 174 3.08 0.10 11.88
N PHE A 175 2.27 0.26 12.92
CA PHE A 175 1.04 1.05 12.84
C PHE A 175 1.31 2.52 12.49
N THR A 176 2.34 3.12 13.10
CA THR A 176 2.71 4.51 12.83
C THR A 176 3.24 4.69 11.41
N ILE A 177 4.08 3.78 10.91
CA ILE A 177 4.61 3.83 9.54
C ILE A 177 3.48 3.72 8.52
N ILE A 178 2.58 2.71 8.65
CA ILE A 178 1.41 2.57 7.77
C ILE A 178 0.52 3.82 7.84
N TYR A 179 0.32 4.37 9.03
CA TYR A 179 -0.43 5.62 9.16
C TYR A 179 0.23 6.77 8.41
N PHE A 180 1.54 6.97 8.56
CA PHE A 180 2.25 8.05 7.88
C PHE A 180 2.31 7.86 6.36
N THR A 181 2.48 6.65 5.85
CA THR A 181 2.50 6.36 4.40
C THR A 181 1.16 6.72 3.75
N ILE A 182 0.05 6.25 4.33
CA ILE A 182 -1.30 6.57 3.87
C ILE A 182 -1.56 8.06 3.97
N ASN A 183 -1.13 8.68 5.07
CA ASN A 183 -1.32 10.10 5.29
C ASN A 183 -0.57 10.96 4.26
N LEU A 184 0.65 10.58 3.88
CA LEU A 184 1.41 11.22 2.80
C LEU A 184 0.66 11.14 1.47
N LEU A 185 0.10 9.97 1.13
CA LEU A 185 -0.74 9.81 -0.05
C LEU A 185 -1.97 10.71 0.01
N PHE A 186 -2.65 10.78 1.16
CA PHE A 186 -3.86 11.59 1.35
C PHE A 186 -3.59 13.09 1.41
N ILE A 187 -2.36 13.51 1.69
CA ILE A 187 -1.92 14.90 1.55
C ILE A 187 -1.63 15.23 0.08
N TYR A 188 -0.99 14.31 -0.63
CA TYR A 188 -0.52 14.53 -2.01
C TYR A 188 -1.66 14.44 -3.06
N ALA A 189 -2.54 13.44 -2.93
CA ALA A 189 -3.50 13.10 -3.98
C ALA A 189 -4.62 14.14 -4.21
N PRO A 190 -5.21 14.77 -3.17
CA PRO A 190 -6.28 15.74 -3.38
C PRO A 190 -5.86 16.99 -4.16
N PRO A 191 -6.80 17.66 -4.86
CA PRO A 191 -6.52 18.88 -5.61
C PRO A 191 -6.19 20.08 -4.70
N ARG A 192 -6.64 20.03 -3.43
CA ARG A 192 -6.47 21.07 -2.42
C ARG A 192 -5.20 20.87 -1.61
N ARG A 193 -4.70 21.97 -1.02
CA ARG A 193 -3.64 21.88 0.00
C ARG A 193 -4.19 21.23 1.28
N MET A 194 -3.75 20.01 1.51
CA MET A 194 -4.09 19.22 2.69
C MET A 194 -2.93 19.24 3.69
N ASN A 195 -3.26 19.20 4.97
CA ASN A 195 -2.29 19.09 6.06
C ASN A 195 -2.67 17.88 6.92
N LEU A 196 -1.74 17.40 7.76
CA LEU A 196 -1.95 16.25 8.66
C LEU A 196 -3.27 16.33 9.47
N LYS A 197 -3.66 17.55 9.90
CA LYS A 197 -4.90 17.79 10.66
C LYS A 197 -6.19 17.60 9.85
N LYS A 198 -6.12 17.59 8.53
CA LYS A 198 -7.28 17.40 7.64
C LYS A 198 -7.42 15.97 7.15
N THR A 199 -6.32 15.23 7.10
CA THR A 199 -6.24 13.89 6.53
C THR A 199 -6.33 12.76 7.56
N TYR A 200 -6.21 13.08 8.86
CA TYR A 200 -6.12 12.08 9.93
C TYR A 200 -7.30 11.12 10.01
N LYS A 201 -8.53 11.55 9.71
CA LYS A 201 -9.73 10.71 9.88
C LYS A 201 -9.72 9.53 8.91
N GLY A 202 -9.51 9.85 7.64
CA GLY A 202 -9.42 8.87 6.57
C GLY A 202 -8.17 8.03 6.71
N SER A 203 -7.01 8.63 7.04
CA SER A 203 -5.78 7.84 7.18
C SER A 203 -5.87 6.86 8.35
N LEU A 204 -6.40 7.28 9.50
CA LEU A 204 -6.58 6.40 10.65
C LEU A 204 -7.58 5.28 10.38
N PHE A 205 -8.71 5.58 9.71
CA PHE A 205 -9.64 4.55 9.24
C PHE A 205 -8.92 3.54 8.33
N SER A 206 -8.21 4.02 7.30
CA SER A 206 -7.52 3.17 6.35
C SER A 206 -6.44 2.32 7.01
N THR A 207 -5.65 2.88 7.93
CA THR A 207 -4.64 2.13 8.69
C THR A 207 -5.27 0.99 9.49
N ILE A 208 -6.34 1.27 10.25
CA ILE A 208 -7.01 0.24 11.04
C ILE A 208 -7.59 -0.85 10.14
N SER A 209 -8.28 -0.47 9.06
CA SER A 209 -8.87 -1.43 8.13
C SER A 209 -7.83 -2.26 7.39
N ILE A 210 -6.70 -1.67 6.96
CA ILE A 210 -5.59 -2.38 6.32
C ILE A 210 -4.91 -3.32 7.32
N TYR A 211 -4.66 -2.87 8.55
CA TYR A 211 -4.06 -3.71 9.59
C TYR A 211 -4.94 -4.93 9.91
N LEU A 212 -6.26 -4.73 10.04
CA LEU A 212 -7.22 -5.82 10.22
C LEU A 212 -7.23 -6.76 9.01
N LEU A 213 -7.20 -6.23 7.79
CA LEU A 213 -7.17 -7.02 6.56
C LEU A 213 -5.90 -7.89 6.46
N LEU A 214 -4.73 -7.31 6.77
CA LEU A 214 -3.45 -8.03 6.75
C LEU A 214 -3.38 -9.09 7.86
N THR A 215 -3.92 -8.79 9.04
CA THR A 215 -4.04 -9.78 10.13
C THR A 215 -4.93 -10.95 9.69
N LEU A 216 -6.07 -10.66 9.06
CA LEU A 216 -6.95 -11.69 8.49
C LEU A 216 -6.22 -12.52 7.42
N PHE A 217 -5.49 -11.88 6.52
CA PHE A 217 -4.68 -12.54 5.49
C PHE A 217 -3.70 -13.56 6.09
N ILE A 218 -2.92 -13.14 7.10
CA ILE A 218 -1.96 -14.01 7.79
C ILE A 218 -2.69 -15.15 8.52
N THR A 219 -3.81 -14.87 9.20
CA THR A 219 -4.56 -15.91 9.93
C THR A 219 -5.12 -16.97 8.99
N ILE A 220 -5.60 -16.58 7.81
CA ILE A 220 -6.12 -17.50 6.80
C ILE A 220 -4.99 -18.38 6.25
N ILE A 221 -3.83 -17.80 5.94
CA ILE A 221 -2.66 -18.58 5.50
C ILE A 221 -2.23 -19.59 6.56
N ASN A 222 -2.15 -19.16 7.82
CA ASN A 222 -1.77 -20.03 8.93
C ASN A 222 -2.78 -21.17 9.15
N LEU A 223 -4.08 -20.89 9.01
CA LEU A 223 -5.11 -21.91 9.08
C LEU A 223 -4.96 -22.94 7.96
N VAL A 224 -4.79 -22.49 6.72
CA VAL A 224 -4.63 -23.38 5.55
C VAL A 224 -3.38 -24.27 5.71
N ASN A 225 -2.26 -23.69 6.16
CA ASN A 225 -1.03 -24.45 6.48
C ASN A 225 -1.26 -25.49 7.58
N LYS A 226 -2.01 -25.15 8.63
CA LYS A 226 -2.33 -26.08 9.73
C LYS A 226 -3.17 -27.28 9.28
N PHE A 227 -4.03 -27.11 8.28
CA PHE A 227 -4.83 -28.19 7.71
C PHE A 227 -4.09 -29.00 6.64
N SER A 228 -2.77 -28.80 6.48
CA SER A 228 -1.93 -29.48 5.47
C SER A 228 -2.46 -29.38 4.04
N VAL A 229 -3.30 -28.37 3.77
CA VAL A 229 -3.72 -28.04 2.41
C VAL A 229 -2.54 -27.32 1.78
N GLY A 230 -1.81 -28.00 0.90
CA GLY A 230 -0.63 -27.43 0.25
C GLY A 230 -0.97 -26.10 -0.42
N ILE A 231 -0.45 -25.00 0.12
CA ILE A 231 -0.54 -23.68 -0.51
C ILE A 231 0.46 -23.67 -1.64
N SER A 232 -0.03 -23.82 -2.88
CA SER A 232 0.81 -23.58 -4.04
C SER A 232 1.18 -22.09 -4.13
N ILE A 233 2.33 -21.79 -4.77
CA ILE A 233 2.75 -20.41 -5.05
C ILE A 233 1.65 -19.63 -5.79
N LEU A 234 0.90 -20.30 -6.68
CA LEU A 234 -0.18 -19.70 -7.45
C LEU A 234 -1.38 -19.31 -6.57
N THR A 235 -1.73 -20.15 -5.59
CA THR A 235 -2.78 -19.86 -4.61
C THR A 235 -2.41 -18.65 -3.76
N PHE A 236 -1.15 -18.59 -3.31
CA PHE A 236 -0.64 -17.46 -2.53
C PHE A 236 -0.65 -16.15 -3.34
N ILE A 237 -0.20 -16.19 -4.60
CA ILE A 237 -0.25 -15.03 -5.52
C ILE A 237 -1.70 -14.58 -5.71
N SER A 238 -2.60 -15.49 -6.07
CA SER A 238 -4.02 -15.17 -6.30
C SER A 238 -4.65 -14.49 -5.09
N TYR A 239 -4.42 -15.01 -3.88
CA TYR A 239 -4.96 -14.43 -2.66
C TYR A 239 -4.33 -13.05 -2.36
N SER A 240 -3.04 -12.87 -2.64
CA SER A 240 -2.36 -11.58 -2.51
C SER A 240 -2.93 -10.51 -3.45
N LEU A 241 -3.36 -10.88 -4.67
CA LEU A 241 -4.04 -9.96 -5.60
C LEU A 241 -5.38 -9.46 -5.05
N ILE A 242 -6.13 -10.34 -4.39
CA ILE A 242 -7.40 -9.96 -3.74
C ILE A 242 -7.13 -8.98 -2.60
N VAL A 243 -6.09 -9.23 -1.78
CA VAL A 243 -5.71 -8.31 -0.70
C VAL A 243 -5.27 -6.96 -1.26
N LEU A 244 -4.44 -6.93 -2.31
CA LEU A 244 -4.05 -5.69 -2.97
C LEU A 244 -5.27 -4.91 -3.47
N PHE A 245 -6.23 -5.58 -4.09
CA PHE A 245 -7.49 -4.98 -4.52
C PHE A 245 -8.27 -4.37 -3.34
N LEU A 246 -8.41 -5.11 -2.24
CA LEU A 246 -9.12 -4.64 -1.05
C LEU A 246 -8.42 -3.47 -0.36
N ILE A 247 -7.08 -3.45 -0.33
CA ILE A 247 -6.29 -2.30 0.15
C ILE A 247 -6.64 -1.05 -0.66
N ASN A 248 -6.66 -1.15 -2.00
CA ASN A 248 -7.02 0.00 -2.84
C ASN A 248 -8.47 0.47 -2.57
N CYS A 249 -9.43 -0.45 -2.36
CA CYS A 249 -10.80 -0.09 -1.96
C CYS A 249 -10.80 0.70 -0.63
N ILE A 250 -10.07 0.22 0.38
CA ILE A 250 -9.95 0.88 1.69
C ILE A 250 -9.33 2.28 1.55
N LEU A 251 -8.32 2.45 0.69
CA LEU A 251 -7.69 3.74 0.46
C LEU A 251 -8.64 4.74 -0.21
N ILE A 252 -9.43 4.31 -1.21
CA ILE A 252 -10.45 5.16 -1.84
C ILE A 252 -11.53 5.55 -0.82
N ILE A 253 -12.01 4.61 0.00
CA ILE A 253 -12.96 4.90 1.07
C ILE A 253 -12.37 5.88 2.09
N GLY A 254 -11.09 5.73 2.44
CA GLY A 254 -10.37 6.67 3.30
C GLY A 254 -10.32 8.10 2.72
N LEU A 255 -10.11 8.26 1.42
CA LEU A 255 -10.19 9.56 0.73
C LEU A 255 -11.58 10.17 0.83
N ILE A 256 -12.64 9.36 0.66
CA ILE A 256 -14.03 9.80 0.79
C ILE A 256 -14.31 10.27 2.23
N ILE A 257 -13.87 9.51 3.23
CA ILE A 257 -14.01 9.88 4.65
C ILE A 257 -13.32 11.20 4.95
N ASN A 258 -12.12 11.42 4.40
CA ASN A 258 -11.40 12.68 4.55
C ASN A 258 -12.14 13.87 3.97
N TYR A 259 -12.71 13.72 2.78
CA TYR A 259 -13.52 14.78 2.16
C TYR A 259 -14.72 15.17 3.06
N TYR A 260 -15.51 14.20 3.51
CA TYR A 260 -16.65 14.49 4.40
C TYR A 260 -16.22 15.05 5.76
N GLY A 261 -15.07 14.59 6.28
CA GLY A 261 -14.44 15.12 7.48
C GLY A 261 -14.06 16.60 7.34
N GLU A 262 -13.47 16.99 6.21
CA GLU A 262 -13.07 18.37 5.92
C GLU A 262 -14.29 19.29 5.73
N VAL A 263 -15.30 18.86 4.95
CA VAL A 263 -16.53 19.67 4.71
C VAL A 263 -17.22 20.03 6.02
N ASN A 264 -17.32 19.07 6.95
CA ASN A 264 -17.90 19.32 8.27
C ASN A 264 -17.05 20.28 9.11
N LEU A 265 -15.72 20.18 9.05
CA LEU A 265 -14.82 21.12 9.72
C LEU A 265 -14.98 22.56 9.17
N PHE A 266 -15.08 22.71 7.85
CA PHE A 266 -15.27 24.02 7.21
C PHE A 266 -16.61 24.66 7.59
N LYS A 267 -17.70 23.88 7.63
CA LYS A 267 -19.00 24.35 8.11
C LYS A 267 -18.93 24.81 9.57
N LEU A 268 -18.25 24.07 10.44
CA LEU A 268 -18.04 24.45 11.85
C LEU A 268 -17.23 25.75 11.99
N LEU A 269 -16.15 25.90 11.23
CA LEU A 269 -15.32 27.11 11.23
C LEU A 269 -16.08 28.34 10.71
N LYS A 270 -16.90 28.18 9.65
CA LYS A 270 -17.77 29.26 9.14
C LYS A 270 -18.81 29.67 10.16
N LYS A 271 -19.43 28.71 10.86
CA LYS A 271 -20.40 28.97 11.94
C LYS A 271 -19.75 29.74 13.11
N LYS A 272 -18.55 29.35 13.56
CA LYS A 272 -17.79 30.08 14.58
C LYS A 272 -17.39 31.49 14.15
N LYS A 273 -16.95 31.70 12.90
CA LYS A 273 -16.62 33.07 12.41
C LYS A 273 -17.86 33.99 12.33
N LEU A 274 -19.03 33.44 12.03
CA LEU A 274 -20.29 34.20 12.01
C LEU A 274 -20.76 34.58 13.43
N THR A 275 -20.46 33.77 14.45
CA THR A 275 -20.77 34.11 15.85
C THR A 275 -19.82 35.16 16.43
N PHE A 276 -18.54 35.17 16.04
CA PHE A 276 -17.58 36.20 16.47
C PHE A 276 -17.80 37.58 15.82
N LYS A 277 -18.54 37.67 14.71
CA LYS A 277 -18.91 38.94 14.07
C LYS A 277 -20.19 39.58 14.65
N LYS A 278 -20.82 38.94 15.62
CA LYS A 278 -22.09 39.36 16.26
C LYS A 278 -21.92 39.86 17.71
N VAL A 279 -20.68 40.10 18.14
CA VAL A 279 -20.34 40.74 19.42
C VAL A 279 -19.54 41.98 19.09
#